data_AF-A0AAI9DMR3-F1
#
_entry.id   AF-A0AAI9DMR3-F1
#
_cell.length_a   1.000
_cell.length_b   1.000
_cell.length_c   1.000
_cell.angle_alpha   90.00
_cell.angle_beta   90.00
_cell.angle_gamma   90.00
#
_symmetry.space_group_name_H-M   'P 1'
#
loop_
_entity.id
_entity.type
_entity.pdbx_description
1 polymer ?
#
loop_
_entity_poly.entity_id
_entity_poly.type
_entity_poly.pdbx_seq_one_letter_code
_entity_poly.pdbx_strand_id
1 'polypeptide(L)'
;MFILYWLYNPILELMDGLHAYQGLLDYTRPLLEGISPAWLCFSIFAFNIIGHVPGAAVAQMTFTHKIFGPMLMAAGVPPQGLTAVLLASSQVDWFGPFPSSDMFGQMGLAQSTQLKYMLYSGWAIVIANIVLFAVLFHLLMSL
;
A
#
# COMPACT_ATOMS: atom_id res chain seq x y z
N MET A 1 5.05 1.94 -18.63
CA MET A 1 4.36 2.31 -17.37
C MET A 1 3.30 3.39 -17.56
N PHE A 2 3.57 4.53 -18.21
CA PHE A 2 2.55 5.59 -18.40
C PHE A 2 1.23 5.12 -19.07
N ILE A 3 1.32 4.32 -20.14
CA ILE A 3 0.12 3.82 -20.83
C ILE A 3 -0.69 2.84 -19.96
N LEU A 4 -0.03 2.03 -19.13
CA LEU A 4 -0.71 1.12 -18.19
C LEU A 4 -1.45 1.90 -17.09
N TYR A 5 -0.83 2.96 -16.58
CA TYR A 5 -1.50 3.88 -15.65
C TYR A 5 -2.72 4.54 -16.29
N TRP A 6 -2.58 5.04 -17.52
CA TRP A 6 -3.67 5.66 -18.26
C TRP A 6 -4.81 4.68 -18.54
N LEU A 7 -4.51 3.41 -18.83
CA LEU A 7 -5.50 2.35 -19.04
C LEU A 7 -6.14 1.86 -17.73
N TYR A 8 -5.44 1.98 -16.60
CA TYR A 8 -5.96 1.62 -15.28
C TYR A 8 -7.05 2.61 -14.80
N ASN A 9 -6.93 3.89 -15.13
CA ASN A 9 -7.88 4.91 -14.69
C ASN A 9 -9.34 4.63 -15.15
N PRO A 10 -9.63 4.30 -16.43
CA PRO A 10 -10.96 3.89 -16.86
C PRO A 10 -11.51 2.67 -16.10
N ILE A 11 -10.66 1.73 -15.72
CA ILE A 11 -11.07 0.55 -14.93
C ILE A 11 -11.47 0.97 -13.52
N LEU A 12 -10.69 1.86 -12.89
CA LEU A 12 -11.03 2.42 -11.58
C LEU A 12 -12.34 3.21 -11.60
N GLU A 13 -12.57 4.00 -12.64
CA GLU A 13 -13.81 4.77 -12.83
C GLU A 13 -15.01 3.84 -13.10
N LEU A 14 -14.83 2.78 -13.89
CA LEU A 14 -15.86 1.77 -14.10
C LEU A 14 -16.24 1.05 -12.80
N MET A 15 -15.25 0.65 -12.00
CA MET A 15 -15.49 0.01 -10.70
C MET A 15 -16.20 0.93 -9.71
N ASP A 16 -15.88 2.23 -9.75
CA ASP A 16 -16.54 3.27 -8.96
C ASP A 16 -18.01 3.42 -9.38
N GLY A 17 -18.27 3.51 -10.69
CA GLY A 17 -19.62 3.58 -11.25
C GLY A 17 -20.47 2.33 -11.03
N LEU A 18 -19.84 1.16 -10.83
CA LEU A 18 -20.50 -0.09 -10.46
C LEU A 18 -20.78 -0.22 -8.96
N HIS A 19 -20.39 0.76 -8.15
CA HIS A 19 -20.47 0.71 -6.68
C HIS A 19 -19.80 -0.53 -6.06
N ALA A 20 -18.84 -1.13 -6.76
CA ALA A 20 -18.18 -2.36 -6.34
C ALA A 20 -17.45 -2.18 -4.99
N TYR A 21 -16.88 -1.00 -4.77
CA TYR A 21 -16.22 -0.64 -3.52
C TYR A 21 -17.21 -0.56 -2.35
N GLN A 22 -18.40 0.01 -2.57
CA GLN A 22 -19.45 0.04 -1.56
C GLN A 22 -19.95 -1.37 -1.21
N GLY A 23 -20.18 -2.21 -2.22
CA GLY A 23 -20.55 -3.61 -1.98
C GLY A 23 -19.47 -4.38 -1.19
N LEU A 24 -18.19 -4.14 -1.47
CA LEU A 24 -17.09 -4.74 -0.72
C LEU A 24 -17.05 -4.23 0.73
N LEU A 25 -17.29 -2.94 0.95
CA LEU A 25 -17.36 -2.35 2.28
C LEU A 25 -18.51 -2.95 3.09
N ASP A 26 -19.70 -3.05 2.53
CA ASP A 26 -20.86 -3.61 3.22
C ASP A 26 -20.64 -5.10 3.58
N TYR A 27 -19.97 -5.84 2.70
CA TYR A 27 -19.61 -7.23 2.96
C TYR A 27 -18.50 -7.40 4.02
N THR A 28 -17.50 -6.51 4.03
CA THR A 28 -16.34 -6.61 4.94
C THR A 28 -16.54 -5.90 6.28
N ARG A 29 -17.45 -4.92 6.37
CA ARG A 29 -17.80 -4.21 7.60
C ARG A 29 -18.03 -5.12 8.82
N PRO A 30 -18.83 -6.21 8.75
CA PRO A 30 -19.00 -7.12 9.89
C PRO A 30 -17.73 -7.88 10.29
N LEU A 31 -16.78 -8.09 9.36
CA LEU A 31 -15.48 -8.69 9.67
C LEU A 31 -14.52 -7.72 10.37
N LEU A 32 -14.84 -6.42 10.32
CA LEU A 32 -14.03 -5.34 10.86
C LEU A 32 -14.53 -4.86 12.22
N GLU A 33 -15.74 -5.27 12.63
CA GLU A 33 -16.28 -5.01 13.96
C GLU A 33 -15.38 -5.63 15.02
N GLY A 34 -14.80 -4.78 15.89
CA GLY A 34 -13.88 -5.19 16.96
C GLY A 34 -12.40 -5.04 16.66
N ILE A 35 -12.00 -4.68 15.43
CA ILE A 35 -10.60 -4.40 15.09
C ILE A 35 -10.25 -2.96 15.50
N SER A 36 -9.17 -2.78 16.26
CA SER A 36 -8.69 -1.43 16.60
C SER A 36 -8.27 -0.65 15.35
N PRO A 37 -8.48 0.67 15.28
CA PRO A 37 -8.08 1.51 14.15
C PRO A 37 -6.60 1.35 13.74
N ALA A 38 -5.69 1.15 14.71
CA ALA A 38 -4.27 0.88 14.45
C ALA A 38 -4.05 -0.45 13.72
N TRP A 39 -4.72 -1.51 14.16
CA TRP A 39 -4.65 -2.82 13.51
C TRP A 39 -5.26 -2.81 12.11
N LEU A 40 -6.32 -2.04 11.91
CA LEU A 40 -6.93 -1.83 10.59
C LEU A 40 -5.93 -1.23 9.61
N CYS A 41 -5.28 -0.11 10.00
CA CYS A 41 -4.22 0.53 9.23
C CYS A 41 -3.06 -0.42 8.93
N PHE A 42 -2.61 -1.17 9.94
CA PHE A 42 -1.52 -2.13 9.78
C PHE A 42 -1.89 -3.28 8.84
N SER A 43 -3.13 -3.76 8.88
CA SER A 43 -3.60 -4.87 8.02
C SER A 43 -3.66 -4.45 6.55
N ILE A 44 -4.15 -3.24 6.27
CA ILE A 44 -4.16 -2.67 4.92
C ILE A 44 -2.74 -2.43 4.42
N PHE A 45 -1.88 -1.90 5.28
CA PHE A 45 -0.47 -1.74 4.97
C PHE A 45 0.19 -3.10 4.62
N ALA A 46 -0.01 -4.13 5.43
CA ALA A 46 0.52 -5.47 5.17
C ALA A 46 -0.04 -6.06 3.87
N PHE A 47 -1.33 -5.87 3.59
CA PHE A 47 -1.95 -6.24 2.32
C PHE A 47 -1.26 -5.55 1.14
N ASN A 48 -0.94 -4.26 1.26
CA ASN A 48 -0.29 -3.49 0.20
C ASN A 48 1.19 -3.87 -0.02
N ILE A 49 1.87 -4.47 0.94
CA ILE A 49 3.21 -5.05 0.73
C ILE A 49 3.14 -6.30 -0.14
N ILE A 50 2.09 -7.12 0.02
CA ILE A 50 1.93 -8.39 -0.71
C ILE A 50 1.29 -8.17 -2.08
N GLY A 51 0.21 -7.38 -2.13
CA GLY A 51 -0.54 -7.04 -3.35
C GLY A 51 0.02 -5.86 -4.13
N HIS A 52 1.32 -5.60 -3.97
CA HIS A 52 2.01 -4.45 -4.54
C HIS A 52 1.90 -4.37 -6.07
N VAL A 53 1.81 -3.14 -6.60
CA VAL A 53 1.80 -2.83 -8.04
C VAL A 53 3.12 -2.14 -8.43
N PRO A 54 4.12 -2.86 -8.98
CA PRO A 54 5.45 -2.33 -9.28
C PRO A 54 5.45 -1.15 -10.26
N GLY A 55 6.18 -0.10 -9.89
CA GLY A 55 6.43 1.05 -10.76
C GLY A 55 5.22 1.98 -10.96
N ALA A 56 4.19 1.90 -10.12
CA ALA A 56 3.00 2.74 -10.19
C ALA A 56 2.52 3.23 -8.81
N ALA A 57 3.40 3.91 -8.07
CA ALA A 57 3.12 4.47 -6.74
C ALA A 57 1.79 5.25 -6.65
N VAL A 58 1.49 6.07 -7.66
CA VAL A 58 0.23 6.84 -7.73
C VAL A 58 -0.99 5.94 -7.94
N ALA A 59 -0.86 4.86 -8.72
CA ALA A 59 -1.95 3.91 -8.93
C ALA A 59 -2.24 3.15 -7.65
N GLN A 60 -1.21 2.69 -6.94
CA GLN A 60 -1.34 1.96 -5.67
C GLN A 60 -1.97 2.84 -4.58
N MET A 61 -1.58 4.12 -4.51
CA MET A 61 -2.22 5.09 -3.62
C MET A 61 -3.69 5.32 -3.97
N THR A 62 -4.00 5.56 -5.26
CA THR A 62 -5.37 5.81 -5.71
C THR A 62 -6.28 4.61 -5.45
N PHE A 63 -5.81 3.40 -5.75
CA PHE A 63 -6.51 2.15 -5.47
C PHE A 63 -6.78 1.98 -3.97
N THR A 64 -5.72 2.13 -3.15
CA THR A 64 -5.85 2.02 -1.69
C THR A 64 -6.84 3.04 -1.14
N HIS A 65 -6.79 4.27 -1.62
CA HIS A 65 -7.70 5.33 -1.18
C HIS A 65 -9.15 5.06 -1.59
N LYS A 66 -9.40 4.62 -2.83
CA LYS A 66 -10.76 4.35 -3.32
C LYS A 66 -11.41 3.15 -2.61
N ILE A 67 -10.62 2.10 -2.31
CA ILE A 67 -11.13 0.89 -1.66
C ILE A 67 -11.24 1.06 -0.15
N PHE A 68 -10.14 1.46 0.48
CA PHE A 68 -10.01 1.41 1.94
C PHE A 68 -10.21 2.78 2.59
N GLY A 69 -10.18 3.88 1.85
CA GLY A 69 -10.35 5.22 2.39
C GLY A 69 -11.68 5.41 3.12
N PRO A 70 -12.84 5.15 2.48
CA PRO A 70 -14.14 5.22 3.14
C PRO A 70 -14.24 4.26 4.34
N MET A 71 -13.59 3.09 4.27
CA MET A 71 -13.53 2.09 5.34
C MET A 71 -12.82 2.64 6.59
N LEU A 72 -11.63 3.21 6.39
CA LEU A 72 -10.79 3.77 7.45
C LEU A 72 -11.50 4.95 8.12
N MET A 73 -12.11 5.83 7.32
CA MET A 73 -12.89 6.96 7.84
C MET A 73 -14.10 6.50 8.66
N ALA A 74 -14.83 5.49 8.19
CA ALA A 74 -15.96 4.91 8.93
C ALA A 74 -15.54 4.22 10.23
N ALA A 75 -14.31 3.68 10.29
CA ALA A 75 -13.71 3.10 11.48
C ALA A 75 -13.14 4.15 12.48
N GLY A 76 -13.29 5.45 12.19
CA GLY A 76 -12.82 6.54 13.05
C GLY A 76 -11.32 6.80 12.97
N VAL A 77 -10.64 6.32 11.92
CA VAL A 77 -9.21 6.59 11.71
C VAL A 77 -9.00 8.09 11.41
N PRO A 78 -8.10 8.77 12.14
CA PRO A 78 -7.80 10.17 11.88
C PRO A 78 -7.16 10.35 10.49
N PRO A 79 -7.33 11.51 9.83
CA PRO A 79 -6.76 11.77 8.50
C PRO A 79 -5.25 11.49 8.40
N GLN A 80 -4.50 11.74 9.48
CA GLN A 80 -3.08 11.47 9.60
C GLN A 80 -2.76 9.97 9.45
N GLY A 81 -3.60 9.10 10.04
CA GLY A 81 -3.46 7.65 9.93
C GLY A 81 -3.75 7.16 8.51
N LEU A 82 -4.78 7.71 7.86
CA LEU A 82 -5.08 7.43 6.46
C LEU A 82 -3.93 7.86 5.53
N THR A 83 -3.39 9.07 5.71
CA THR A 83 -2.21 9.52 4.94
C THR A 83 -1.00 8.62 5.19
N ALA A 84 -0.75 8.20 6.42
CA ALA A 84 0.34 7.29 6.74
C ALA A 84 0.19 5.94 6.02
N VAL A 85 -1.01 5.37 5.97
CA VAL A 85 -1.29 4.14 5.20
C VAL A 85 -1.02 4.35 3.71
N LEU A 86 -1.50 5.44 3.13
CA LEU A 86 -1.31 5.76 1.71
C LEU A 86 0.18 5.94 1.34
N LEU A 87 0.93 6.64 2.20
CA LEU A 87 2.37 6.81 2.03
C LEU A 87 3.09 5.45 2.12
N ALA A 88 2.81 4.67 3.16
CA ALA A 88 3.40 3.35 3.34
C ALA A 88 3.14 2.43 2.14
N SER A 89 1.92 2.50 1.60
CA SER A 89 1.48 1.68 0.47
C SER A 89 2.16 2.04 -0.86
N SER A 90 2.80 3.21 -0.96
CA SER A 90 3.39 3.68 -2.22
C SER A 90 4.92 3.67 -2.24
N GLN A 91 5.57 3.44 -1.09
CA GLN A 91 7.02 3.59 -0.96
C GLN A 91 7.75 2.45 -0.23
N VAL A 92 7.04 1.58 0.50
CA VAL A 92 7.71 0.54 1.31
C VAL A 92 8.34 -0.56 0.45
N ASP A 93 7.85 -0.73 -0.77
CA ASP A 93 8.22 -1.78 -1.71
C ASP A 93 9.33 -1.41 -2.70
N TRP A 94 9.91 -0.21 -2.58
CA TRP A 94 10.84 0.36 -3.58
C TRP A 94 11.99 -0.60 -3.96
N PHE A 95 12.47 -1.40 -3.00
CA PHE A 95 13.59 -2.33 -3.18
C PHE A 95 13.27 -3.79 -2.83
N GLY A 96 12.01 -4.15 -2.56
CA GLY A 96 11.60 -5.51 -2.20
C GLY A 96 10.09 -5.58 -1.94
N PRO A 97 9.47 -6.73 -1.63
CA PRO A 97 10.06 -8.06 -1.48
C PRO A 97 10.35 -8.77 -2.80
N PHE A 98 9.91 -8.22 -3.93
CA PHE A 98 10.08 -8.77 -5.28
C PHE A 98 10.97 -7.87 -6.14
N PRO A 99 11.65 -8.42 -7.17
CA PRO A 99 12.40 -7.62 -8.13
C PRO A 99 11.52 -6.57 -8.81
N SER A 100 11.79 -5.29 -8.57
CA SER A 100 11.07 -4.16 -9.15
C SER A 100 11.84 -3.51 -10.31
N SER A 101 11.15 -2.71 -11.12
CA SER A 101 11.80 -1.91 -12.17
C SER A 101 12.82 -0.93 -11.60
N ASP A 102 12.58 -0.41 -10.40
CA ASP A 102 13.48 0.53 -9.71
C ASP A 102 14.76 -0.16 -9.27
N MET A 103 14.68 -1.41 -8.80
CA MET A 103 15.87 -2.23 -8.53
C MET A 103 16.71 -2.41 -9.79
N PHE A 104 16.10 -2.84 -10.91
CA PHE A 104 16.82 -3.02 -12.17
C PHE A 104 17.39 -1.71 -12.73
N GLY A 105 16.66 -0.60 -12.57
CA GLY A 105 17.13 0.72 -12.99
C GLY A 105 18.42 1.11 -12.27
N GLN A 106 18.46 0.99 -10.94
CA GLN A 106 19.66 1.29 -10.16
C GLN A 106 20.80 0.29 -10.41
N MET A 107 20.49 -0.99 -10.59
CA MET A 107 21.49 -2.01 -10.98
C MET A 107 22.12 -1.71 -12.33
N GLY A 108 21.34 -1.25 -13.31
CA GLY A 108 21.82 -0.84 -14.62
C GLY A 108 22.78 0.34 -14.53
N LEU A 109 22.46 1.35 -13.72
CA LEU A 109 23.35 2.48 -13.46
C LEU A 109 24.65 2.06 -12.75
N ALA A 110 24.55 1.13 -11.80
CA ALA A 110 25.68 0.60 -11.06
C ALA A 110 26.48 -0.49 -11.83
N GLN A 111 26.07 -0.84 -13.06
CA GLN A 111 26.61 -1.95 -13.84
C GLN A 111 26.71 -3.27 -13.04
N SER A 112 25.74 -3.52 -12.16
CA SER A 112 25.72 -4.66 -11.26
C SER A 112 24.74 -5.72 -11.75
N THR A 113 25.18 -6.98 -11.77
CA THR A 113 24.33 -8.15 -12.08
C THR A 113 23.85 -8.88 -10.83
N GLN A 114 24.18 -8.35 -9.65
CA GLN A 114 24.03 -9.02 -8.36
C GLN A 114 22.65 -8.85 -7.72
N LEU A 115 21.62 -9.37 -8.38
CA LEU A 115 20.21 -9.24 -7.95
C LEU A 115 19.98 -9.80 -6.53
N LYS A 116 20.64 -10.91 -6.17
CA LYS A 116 20.47 -11.57 -4.87
C LYS A 116 20.81 -10.63 -3.70
N TYR A 117 21.93 -9.93 -3.80
CA TYR A 117 22.38 -9.02 -2.74
C TYR A 117 21.50 -7.77 -2.65
N MET A 118 21.00 -7.28 -3.78
CA MET A 118 20.06 -6.18 -3.78
C MET A 118 18.72 -6.58 -3.14
N LEU A 119 18.26 -7.81 -3.38
CA LEU A 119 17.05 -8.33 -2.76
C LEU A 119 17.20 -8.51 -1.24
N TYR A 120 18.36 -8.96 -0.75
CA TYR A 120 18.62 -9.03 0.69
C TYR A 120 18.58 -7.65 1.35
N SER A 121 19.19 -6.65 0.74
CA SER A 121 19.09 -5.26 1.21
C SER A 121 17.65 -4.75 1.18
N GLY A 122 16.90 -5.10 0.13
CA GLY A 122 15.49 -4.81 -0.01
C GLY A 122 14.66 -5.35 1.13
N TRP A 123 14.80 -6.64 1.43
CA TRP A 123 14.11 -7.30 2.54
C TRP A 123 14.46 -6.68 3.90
N ALA A 124 15.72 -6.32 4.13
CA ALA A 124 16.11 -5.62 5.36
C ALA A 124 15.38 -4.27 5.52
N ILE A 125 15.27 -3.50 4.43
CA ILE A 125 14.56 -2.21 4.41
C ILE A 125 13.05 -2.42 4.60
N VAL A 126 12.45 -3.42 3.96
CA VAL A 126 11.02 -3.75 4.12
C VAL A 126 10.72 -4.11 5.57
N ILE A 127 11.53 -4.97 6.20
CA ILE A 127 11.34 -5.36 7.61
C ILE A 127 11.45 -4.14 8.53
N ALA A 128 12.45 -3.28 8.32
CA ALA A 128 12.60 -2.05 9.09
C ALA A 128 11.39 -1.12 8.95
N ASN A 129 10.86 -0.97 7.74
CA ASN A 129 9.65 -0.20 7.48
C ASN A 129 8.40 -0.82 8.13
N ILE A 130 8.26 -2.15 8.11
CA ILE A 130 7.14 -2.82 8.78
C ILE A 130 7.12 -2.47 10.27
N VAL A 131 8.27 -2.54 10.93
CA VAL A 131 8.40 -2.19 12.34
C VAL A 131 8.11 -0.70 12.57
N LEU A 132 8.69 0.18 11.74
CA LEU A 132 8.46 1.62 11.83
C LEU A 132 6.98 1.98 11.69
N PHE A 133 6.30 1.46 10.68
CA PHE A 133 4.88 1.75 10.44
C PHE A 133 3.98 1.12 11.50
N ALA A 134 4.30 -0.06 12.02
CA ALA A 134 3.58 -0.65 13.16
C ALA A 134 3.61 0.28 14.38
N VAL A 135 4.79 0.81 14.73
CA VAL A 135 4.96 1.76 15.84
C VAL A 135 4.23 3.08 15.55
N LEU A 136 4.38 3.60 14.32
CA LEU A 136 3.76 4.86 13.90
C LEU A 136 2.22 4.78 13.94
N PHE A 137 1.63 3.69 13.47
CA PHE A 137 0.17 3.49 13.56
C PHE A 137 -0.29 3.34 15.00
N HIS A 138 0.50 2.71 15.88
CA HIS A 138 0.17 2.64 17.29
C HIS A 138 0.17 4.02 17.95
N LEU A 139 1.20 4.83 17.69
CA LEU A 139 1.32 6.18 18.25
C LEU A 139 0.19 7.11 17.76
N LEU A 140 -0.08 7.11 16.45
CA LEU A 140 -1.12 7.97 15.86
C LEU A 140 -2.55 7.66 16.34
N MET A 141 -2.78 6.45 16.85
CA MET A 141 -4.11 6.00 17.33
C MET A 141 -4.24 6.03 18.85
N SER A 142 -3.14 6.36 19.55
CA SER A 142 -3.11 6.54 21.00
C SER A 142 -3.29 8.00 21.44
N LEU A 143 -3.43 8.91 20.47
CA LEU A 143 -3.43 10.37 20.61
C LEU A 143 -4.81 10.92 20.21
#